data_AF-A0A554KSH2-F1
#
_entry.id   AF-A0A554KSH2-F1
#
_cell.length_a   1.000
_cell.length_b   1.000
_cell.length_c   1.000
_cell.angle_alpha   90.00
_cell.angle_beta   90.00
_cell.angle_gamma   90.00
#
_symmetry.space_group_name_H-M   'P 1'
#
loop_
_entity.id
_entity.type
_entity.pdbx_description
1 polymer ?
#
loop_
_entity_poly.entity_id
_entity_poly.type
_entity_poly.pdbx_seq_one_letter_code
_entity_poly.pdbx_strand_id
1 'polypeptide(L)'
;MEYVVTAKSQDSRGALSIVVLSEEVLVKSKPIIQIGPLQLGKGGAALILLLILAASFGGGIWFYKKRQDKLILRVVFAESEVSKIFKLITEDVETLSTALQTPPTAEYDYTLKKLQENLKKMELYIQKGLEKIKK
;
A
#
# COMPACT_ATOMS: atom_id res chain seq x y z
N MET A 1 0.75 44.84 0.60
CA MET A 1 1.15 45.84 1.59
C MET A 1 1.68 47.01 0.80
N GLU A 2 1.06 48.16 0.97
CA GLU A 2 1.48 49.42 0.35
C GLU A 2 2.58 50.01 1.22
N TYR A 3 3.69 50.36 0.57
CA TYR A 3 4.81 51.03 1.22
C TYR A 3 5.06 52.35 0.51
N VAL A 4 5.31 53.40 1.30
CA VAL A 4 5.72 54.71 0.81
C VAL A 4 7.16 54.92 1.22
N VAL A 5 8.03 55.19 0.25
CA VAL A 5 9.44 55.53 0.51
C VAL A 5 9.52 57.04 0.64
N THR A 6 10.14 57.51 1.73
CA THR A 6 10.37 58.94 1.96
C THR A 6 11.85 59.23 1.83
N ALA A 7 12.20 60.20 0.99
CA ALA A 7 13.58 60.66 0.81
C ALA A 7 13.72 62.09 1.33
N LYS A 8 14.71 62.30 2.20
CA LYS A 8 15.05 63.61 2.76
C LYS A 8 16.56 63.75 2.85
N SER A 9 17.10 64.81 2.28
CA SER A 9 18.52 65.14 2.35
C SER A 9 18.78 66.18 3.43
N GLN A 10 19.90 66.06 4.13
CA GLN A 10 20.35 67.01 5.14
C GLN A 10 21.80 67.41 4.84
N ASP A 11 22.05 68.71 4.72
CA ASP A 11 23.42 69.24 4.58
C ASP A 11 24.16 69.21 5.92
N SER A 12 25.50 69.20 5.86
CA SER A 12 26.46 69.39 6.94
C SER A 12 26.18 70.58 7.88
N ARG A 13 25.42 71.59 7.39
CA ARG A 13 24.98 72.77 8.16
C ARG A 13 23.61 72.60 8.83
N GLY A 14 22.98 71.44 8.69
CA GLY A 14 21.68 71.12 9.29
C GLY A 14 20.45 71.52 8.46
N ALA A 15 20.63 72.12 7.28
CA ALA A 15 19.51 72.46 6.39
C ALA A 15 18.90 71.20 5.77
N LEU A 16 17.56 71.14 5.74
CA LEU A 16 16.79 69.97 5.32
C LEU A 16 16.11 70.23 3.97
N SER A 17 16.18 69.27 3.05
CA SER A 17 15.45 69.34 1.78
C SER A 17 13.95 69.06 1.97
N ILE A 18 13.16 69.47 0.98
CA ILE A 18 11.75 69.09 0.87
C ILE A 18 11.65 67.56 0.81
N VAL A 19 10.68 66.99 1.52
CA VAL A 19 10.44 65.55 1.55
C VAL A 19 9.76 65.15 0.24
N VAL A 20 10.38 64.23 -0.49
CA VAL A 20 9.79 63.62 -1.68
C VAL A 20 9.19 62.28 -1.25
N LEU A 21 7.88 62.15 -1.44
CA LEU A 21 7.14 60.90 -1.24
C LEU A 21 7.16 60.12 -2.55
N SER A 22 7.49 58.82 -2.49
CA SER A 22 7.29 57.95 -3.65
C SER A 22 5.80 57.68 -3.87
N GLU A 23 5.43 57.33 -5.10
CA GLU A 23 4.15 56.64 -5.36
C GLU A 23 4.08 55.34 -4.56
N GLU A 24 2.87 54.86 -4.27
CA GLU A 24 2.63 53.65 -3.49
C GLU A 24 3.28 52.44 -4.16
N VAL A 25 4.27 51.85 -3.47
CA VAL A 25 4.96 50.67 -3.97
C VAL A 25 4.24 49.43 -3.47
N LEU A 26 3.59 48.72 -4.39
CA LEU A 26 2.97 47.42 -4.13
C LEU A 26 4.03 46.31 -4.06
N VAL A 27 4.49 46.00 -2.84
CA VAL A 27 5.44 44.91 -2.62
C VAL A 27 4.69 43.58 -2.52
N LYS A 28 4.96 42.68 -3.47
CA LYS A 28 4.50 41.28 -3.41
C LYS A 28 5.45 40.45 -2.56
N SER A 29 4.89 39.54 -1.76
CA SER A 29 5.70 38.59 -0.98
C SER A 29 6.43 37.62 -1.91
N LYS A 30 7.67 37.27 -1.53
CA LYS A 30 8.50 36.34 -2.30
C LYS A 30 7.77 34.98 -2.43
N PRO A 31 7.60 34.45 -3.66
CA PRO A 31 6.99 33.13 -3.86
C PRO A 31 7.88 32.04 -3.22
N ILE A 32 7.25 31.02 -2.63
CA ILE A 32 7.97 29.89 -2.03
C ILE A 32 8.25 28.81 -3.07
N ILE A 33 7.26 28.55 -3.92
CA ILE A 33 7.36 27.54 -4.99
C ILE A 33 7.13 28.24 -6.32
N GLN A 34 8.09 28.11 -7.23
CA GLN A 34 8.00 28.60 -8.60
C GLN A 34 8.27 27.42 -9.55
N ILE A 35 7.23 26.98 -10.26
CA ILE A 35 7.32 25.93 -11.28
C ILE A 35 6.84 26.54 -12.60
N GLY A 36 7.78 26.92 -13.47
CA GLY A 36 7.46 27.63 -14.71
C GLY A 36 6.74 28.97 -14.47
N PRO A 37 5.59 29.26 -15.13
CA PRO A 37 4.84 30.51 -14.93
C PRO A 37 4.00 30.54 -13.64
N LEU A 38 3.86 29.40 -12.94
CA LEU A 38 3.09 29.30 -11.70
C LEU A 38 3.93 29.72 -10.49
N GLN A 39 3.49 30.79 -9.82
CA GLN A 39 4.08 31.29 -8.58
C GLN A 39 3.11 31.05 -7.42
N LEU A 40 3.50 30.19 -6.47
CA LEU A 40 2.72 29.94 -5.26
C LEU A 40 3.36 30.64 -4.05
N GLY A 41 2.54 31.44 -3.39
CA GLY A 41 2.83 31.96 -2.05
C GLY A 41 2.67 30.89 -0.97
N LYS A 42 2.93 31.27 0.29
CA LYS A 42 2.95 30.35 1.44
C LYS A 42 1.65 29.54 1.62
N GLY A 43 0.50 30.18 1.48
CA GLY A 43 -0.80 29.54 1.65
C GLY A 43 -1.11 28.50 0.57
N GLY A 44 -0.76 28.80 -0.68
CA GLY A 44 -0.98 27.86 -1.79
C GLY A 44 -0.03 26.65 -1.72
N ALA A 45 1.23 26.86 -1.34
CA ALA A 45 2.19 25.78 -1.12
C ALA A 45 1.73 24.82 -0.01
N ALA A 46 1.20 25.37 1.10
CA ALA A 46 0.65 24.56 2.19
C ALA A 46 -0.54 23.72 1.75
N LEU A 47 -1.44 24.29 0.94
CA LEU A 47 -2.62 23.58 0.42
C LEU A 47 -2.23 22.41 -0.49
N ILE A 48 -1.28 22.62 -1.41
CA ILE A 48 -0.76 21.55 -2.28
C ILE A 48 -0.15 20.43 -1.43
N LEU A 49 0.66 20.77 -0.43
CA LEU A 49 1.30 19.79 0.43
C LEU A 49 0.25 18.96 1.19
N LEU A 50 -0.82 19.59 1.65
CA LEU A 50 -1.95 18.93 2.32
C LEU A 50 -2.68 17.97 1.36
N LEU A 51 -2.92 18.39 0.11
CA LEU A 51 -3.52 17.53 -0.92
C LEU A 51 -2.63 16.33 -1.26
N ILE A 52 -1.31 16.52 -1.38
CA ILE A 52 -0.37 15.44 -1.65
C ILE A 52 -0.39 14.43 -0.48
N LEU A 53 -0.39 14.91 0.76
CA LEU A 53 -0.49 14.05 1.94
C LEU A 53 -1.81 13.26 1.96
N ALA A 54 -2.94 13.93 1.71
CA ALA A 54 -4.23 13.26 1.66
C ALA A 54 -4.31 12.23 0.53
N ALA A 55 -3.81 12.56 -0.67
CA ALA A 55 -3.80 11.68 -1.83
C ALA A 55 -2.86 10.47 -1.63
N SER A 56 -1.66 10.68 -1.09
CA SER A 56 -0.72 9.59 -0.80
C SER A 56 -1.23 8.66 0.29
N PHE A 57 -1.85 9.19 1.34
CA PHE A 57 -2.47 8.39 2.40
C PHE A 57 -3.67 7.58 1.87
N GLY A 58 -4.60 8.25 1.17
CA GLY A 58 -5.76 7.59 0.58
C GLY A 58 -5.37 6.54 -0.47
N GLY A 59 -4.41 6.87 -1.33
CA GLY A 59 -3.85 5.94 -2.31
C GLY A 59 -3.16 4.74 -1.68
N GLY A 60 -2.43 4.94 -0.59
CA GLY A 60 -1.79 3.88 0.18
C GLY A 60 -2.80 2.89 0.77
N ILE A 61 -3.87 3.40 1.39
CA ILE A 61 -4.96 2.56 1.95
C ILE A 61 -5.66 1.77 0.83
N TRP A 62 -6.00 2.44 -0.27
CA TRP A 62 -6.66 1.79 -1.40
C TRP A 62 -5.80 0.68 -2.02
N PHE A 63 -4.50 0.95 -2.21
CA PHE A 63 -3.56 -0.02 -2.75
C PHE A 63 -3.38 -1.22 -1.80
N TYR A 64 -3.27 -0.96 -0.50
CA TYR A 64 -3.17 -2.01 0.51
C TYR A 64 -4.41 -2.92 0.49
N LYS A 65 -5.62 -2.34 0.49
CA LYS A 65 -6.87 -3.10 0.42
C LYS A 65 -6.95 -3.95 -0.86
N LYS A 66 -6.68 -3.35 -2.02
CA LYS A 66 -6.71 -4.05 -3.30
C LYS A 66 -5.68 -5.18 -3.39
N ARG A 67 -4.53 -5.03 -2.74
CA ARG A 67 -3.51 -6.09 -2.65
C ARG A 67 -3.99 -7.23 -1.75
N GLN A 68 -4.60 -6.93 -0.61
CA GLN A 68 -5.16 -7.93 0.29
C GLN A 68 -6.27 -8.74 -0.39
N ASP A 69 -7.20 -8.09 -1.09
CA ASP A 69 -8.28 -8.78 -1.82
C ASP A 69 -7.73 -9.79 -2.85
N LYS A 70 -6.68 -9.40 -3.59
CA LYS A 70 -6.00 -10.30 -4.55
C LYS A 70 -5.31 -11.47 -3.87
N LEU A 71 -4.68 -11.25 -2.71
CA LEU A 71 -4.02 -12.31 -1.95
C LEU A 71 -5.04 -13.31 -1.41
N ILE A 72 -6.13 -12.82 -0.82
CA ILE A 72 -7.23 -13.67 -0.32
C ILE A 72 -7.78 -14.53 -1.45
N LEU A 73 -8.03 -13.96 -2.62
CA LEU A 73 -8.55 -14.71 -3.78
C LEU A 73 -7.58 -15.82 -4.23
N ARG A 74 -6.28 -15.54 -4.25
CA ARG A 74 -5.25 -16.55 -4.58
C ARG A 74 -5.18 -17.65 -3.52
N VAL A 75 -5.30 -17.30 -2.24
CA VAL A 75 -5.30 -18.27 -1.14
C VAL A 75 -6.53 -19.18 -1.22
N VAL A 76 -7.71 -18.61 -1.43
CA VAL A 76 -8.97 -19.38 -1.59
C VAL A 76 -8.89 -20.31 -2.80
N PHE A 77 -8.32 -19.83 -3.92
CA PHE A 77 -8.11 -20.68 -5.08
C PHE A 77 -7.15 -21.83 -4.78
N ALA A 78 -6.01 -21.55 -4.12
CA ALA A 78 -5.05 -22.58 -3.72
C ALA A 78 -5.67 -23.60 -2.75
N GLU A 79 -6.51 -23.16 -1.81
CA GLU A 79 -7.24 -24.02 -0.87
C GLU A 79 -8.17 -25.00 -1.61
N SER A 80 -8.91 -24.51 -2.61
CA SER A 80 -9.77 -25.33 -3.46
C SER A 80 -8.98 -26.37 -4.26
N GLU A 81 -7.90 -25.95 -4.92
CA GLU A 81 -7.06 -26.86 -5.73
C GLU A 81 -6.35 -27.92 -4.86
N VAL A 82 -5.82 -27.53 -3.71
CA VAL A 82 -5.22 -28.47 -2.74
C VAL A 82 -6.26 -29.51 -2.29
N SER A 83 -7.46 -29.06 -1.95
CA SER A 83 -8.54 -29.96 -1.51
C SER A 83 -8.95 -30.94 -2.61
N LYS A 84 -9.03 -30.50 -3.88
CA LYS A 84 -9.28 -31.39 -5.02
C LYS A 84 -8.18 -32.44 -5.17
N ILE A 85 -6.92 -32.03 -5.07
CA ILE A 85 -5.77 -32.94 -5.20
C ILE A 85 -5.82 -34.00 -4.09
N PHE A 86 -6.05 -33.61 -2.84
CA PHE A 86 -6.17 -34.58 -1.74
C PHE A 86 -7.34 -35.54 -1.94
N LYS A 87 -8.47 -35.05 -2.45
CA LYS A 87 -9.62 -35.89 -2.78
C LYS A 87 -9.26 -36.94 -3.83
N LEU A 88 -8.63 -36.54 -4.94
CA LEU A 88 -8.19 -37.46 -6.00
C LEU A 88 -7.21 -38.51 -5.47
N ILE A 89 -6.21 -38.10 -4.69
CA ILE A 89 -5.25 -39.05 -4.10
C ILE A 89 -5.96 -40.01 -3.14
N THR A 90 -6.95 -39.54 -2.38
CA THR A 90 -7.70 -40.41 -1.46
C THR A 90 -8.53 -41.42 -2.22
N GLU A 91 -9.21 -41.01 -3.29
CA GLU A 91 -9.96 -41.89 -4.20
C GLU A 91 -9.06 -42.94 -4.88
N ASP A 92 -7.86 -42.55 -5.32
CA ASP A 92 -6.87 -43.47 -5.89
C ASP A 92 -6.39 -44.49 -4.84
N VAL A 93 -6.15 -44.05 -3.60
CA VAL A 93 -5.74 -44.92 -2.49
C VAL A 93 -6.85 -45.90 -2.10
N GLU A 94 -8.11 -45.46 -2.09
CA GLU A 94 -9.27 -46.35 -1.89
C GLU A 94 -9.43 -47.36 -3.03
N THR A 95 -9.22 -46.93 -4.27
CA THR A 95 -9.23 -47.81 -5.45
C THR A 95 -8.12 -48.86 -5.37
N LEU A 96 -6.91 -48.46 -4.95
CA LEU A 96 -5.81 -49.40 -4.71
C LEU A 96 -6.13 -50.36 -3.56
N SER A 97 -6.73 -49.87 -2.47
CA SER A 97 -7.13 -50.71 -1.33
C SER A 97 -8.17 -51.77 -1.71
N THR A 98 -9.08 -51.44 -2.62
CA THR A 98 -10.10 -52.38 -3.11
C THR A 98 -9.53 -53.36 -4.15
N ALA A 99 -8.63 -52.91 -5.03
CA ALA A 99 -7.97 -53.75 -6.03
C ALA A 99 -7.00 -54.79 -5.42
N LEU A 100 -6.42 -54.49 -4.25
CA LEU A 100 -5.47 -55.37 -3.54
C LEU A 100 -6.12 -56.49 -2.72
N GLN A 101 -7.46 -56.63 -2.71
CA GLN A 101 -8.19 -57.60 -1.88
C GLN A 101 -8.02 -59.10 -2.26
N THR A 102 -7.07 -59.47 -3.11
CA THR A 102 -6.84 -60.87 -3.52
C THR A 102 -5.36 -61.24 -3.66
N PRO A 103 -4.77 -62.01 -2.72
CA PRO A 103 -5.03 -62.07 -1.28
C PRO A 103 -4.32 -60.91 -0.54
N PRO A 104 -4.94 -60.31 0.49
CA PRO A 104 -4.37 -59.16 1.20
C PRO A 104 -3.25 -59.62 2.13
N THR A 105 -2.04 -59.09 1.97
CA THR A 105 -1.04 -59.19 3.04
C THR A 105 -1.29 -58.05 4.04
N ALA A 106 -1.26 -58.35 5.34
CA ALA A 106 -1.50 -57.37 6.40
C ALA A 106 -0.57 -56.14 6.34
N GLU A 107 0.58 -56.29 5.67
CA GLU A 107 1.57 -55.25 5.44
C GLU A 107 1.09 -54.20 4.41
N TYR A 108 0.33 -54.60 3.38
CA TYR A 108 -0.27 -53.66 2.42
C TYR A 108 -1.40 -52.85 3.06
N ASP A 109 -2.29 -53.48 3.83
CA ASP A 109 -3.37 -52.78 4.54
C ASP A 109 -2.83 -51.76 5.54
N TYR A 110 -1.77 -52.12 6.28
CA TYR A 110 -1.09 -51.19 7.19
C TYR A 110 -0.47 -50.01 6.42
N THR A 111 0.18 -50.27 5.29
CA THR A 111 0.83 -49.24 4.47
C THR A 111 -0.20 -48.27 3.87
N LEU A 112 -1.33 -48.77 3.37
CA LEU A 112 -2.41 -47.93 2.83
C LEU A 112 -3.07 -47.08 3.90
N LYS A 113 -3.35 -47.64 5.08
CA LYS A 113 -3.87 -46.86 6.23
C LYS A 113 -2.89 -45.76 6.65
N LYS A 114 -1.59 -46.09 6.75
CA LYS A 114 -0.54 -45.11 7.08
C LYS A 114 -0.44 -44.01 6.03
N LEU A 115 -0.63 -44.35 4.75
CA LEU A 115 -0.68 -43.38 3.66
C LEU A 115 -1.88 -42.43 3.80
N GLN A 116 -3.08 -42.95 4.05
CA GLN A 116 -4.28 -42.14 4.30
C GLN A 116 -4.11 -41.21 5.50
N GLU A 117 -3.56 -41.71 6.61
CA GLU A 117 -3.27 -40.88 7.79
C GLU A 117 -2.27 -39.77 7.50
N ASN A 118 -1.22 -40.07 6.74
CA ASN A 118 -0.21 -39.08 6.36
C ASN A 118 -0.79 -38.02 5.42
N LEU A 119 -1.63 -38.41 4.45
CA LEU A 119 -2.35 -37.49 3.57
C LEU A 119 -3.24 -36.54 4.37
N LYS A 120 -4.00 -37.06 5.33
CA LYS A 120 -4.84 -36.24 6.22
C LYS A 120 -4.02 -35.27 7.08
N LYS A 121 -2.86 -35.71 7.58
CA LYS A 121 -1.94 -34.82 8.31
C LYS A 121 -1.40 -33.72 7.40
N MET A 122 -1.00 -34.06 6.17
CA MET A 122 -0.50 -33.09 5.19
C MET A 122 -1.57 -32.07 4.79
N GLU A 123 -2.80 -32.52 4.55
CA GLU A 123 -3.94 -31.63 4.26
C GLU A 123 -4.13 -30.60 5.38
N LEU A 124 -4.16 -31.05 6.64
CA LEU A 124 -4.28 -30.16 7.80
C LEU A 124 -3.10 -29.19 7.94
N TYR A 125 -1.87 -29.62 7.66
CA TYR A 125 -0.71 -28.73 7.70
C TYR A 125 -0.77 -27.65 6.63
N ILE A 126 -1.19 -28.01 5.41
CA ILE A 126 -1.29 -27.07 4.29
C ILE A 126 -2.46 -26.10 4.53
N GLN A 127 -3.62 -26.58 4.98
CA GLN A 127 -4.77 -25.74 5.33
C GLN A 127 -4.41 -24.71 6.41
N LYS A 128 -3.74 -25.13 7.50
CA LYS A 128 -3.24 -24.20 8.53
C LYS A 128 -2.23 -23.18 7.98
N GLY A 129 -1.40 -23.58 7.02
CA GLY A 129 -0.49 -22.68 6.32
C GLY A 129 -1.23 -21.61 5.51
N LEU A 130 -2.24 -22.02 4.74
CA LEU A 130 -3.09 -21.13 3.94
C LEU A 130 -3.90 -20.17 4.82
N GLU A 131 -4.46 -20.65 5.94
CA GLU A 131 -5.16 -19.80 6.91
C GLU A 131 -4.27 -18.70 7.50
N LYS A 132 -2.99 -18.99 7.76
CA LYS A 132 -2.02 -18.00 8.25
C LYS A 132 -1.71 -16.92 7.21
N ILE A 133 -1.79 -17.22 5.91
CA ILE A 133 -1.56 -16.26 4.82
C ILE A 133 -2.81 -15.39 4.59
N LYS A 134 -3.99 -15.90 4.93
CA LYS A 134 -5.27 -15.20 4.80
C LYS A 134 -5.48 -14.12 5.86
N LYS A 135 -4.87 -14.27 7.05
CA LYS A 135 -4.90 -13.29 8.14
C LYS A 135 -3.87 -12.19 7.93
#